data_AF-A0AA86SRL5-F1
#
_entry.id   AF-A0AA86SRL5-F1
#
_cell.length_a   1.000
_cell.length_b   1.000
_cell.length_c   1.000
_cell.angle_alpha   90.00
_cell.angle_beta   90.00
_cell.angle_gamma   90.00
#
_symmetry.space_group_name_H-M   'P 1'
#
loop_
_entity.id
_entity.type
_entity.pdbx_description
1 polymer ?
#
loop_
_entity_poly.entity_id
_entity_poly.type
_entity_poly.pdbx_seq_one_letter_code
_entity_poly.pdbx_strand_id
1 'polypeptide(L)'
;MIDFSTILMGWVESTLSLLLMVIFVIFVALITMHLGTIGVFILWGGVLLFWHVLNVERGNSEDDIEAHATGNPILVARERNQRQPSSQNVDLPSLNPKIHIAMLSIRHLPPVLCFQEDETTQSQNVCSVCMEEFKNGELIQPFPVCQHQFHFYCINSWLLDGNTTCPLCRGDLSIVTETER
;
A
#
# COMPACT_ATOMS: atom_id res chain seq x y z
N MET A 1 -20.07 71.97 37.28
CA MET A 1 -20.71 71.82 35.96
C MET A 1 -19.83 70.83 35.21
N ILE A 2 -20.29 69.59 34.99
CA ILE A 2 -19.49 68.60 34.26
C ILE A 2 -19.60 68.99 32.78
N ASP A 3 -18.47 69.30 32.14
CA ASP A 3 -18.44 69.73 30.75
C ASP A 3 -18.89 68.62 29.81
N PHE A 4 -19.70 68.96 28.82
CA PHE A 4 -20.18 68.01 27.81
C PHE A 4 -19.04 67.31 27.06
N SER A 5 -17.89 67.98 26.94
CA SER A 5 -16.67 67.46 26.31
C SER A 5 -16.08 66.26 27.06
N THR A 6 -16.04 66.27 28.41
CA THR A 6 -15.50 65.14 29.19
C THR A 6 -16.42 63.93 29.14
N ILE A 7 -17.73 64.15 29.08
CA ILE A 7 -18.70 63.08 28.86
C ILE A 7 -18.45 62.45 27.48
N LEU A 8 -18.40 63.26 26.42
CA LEU A 8 -18.21 62.79 25.04
C LEU A 8 -16.91 61.99 24.87
N MET A 9 -15.79 62.46 25.42
CA MET A 9 -14.51 61.75 25.39
C MET A 9 -14.58 60.39 26.11
N GLY A 10 -15.31 60.31 27.23
CA GLY A 10 -15.53 59.05 27.95
C GLY A 10 -16.33 58.01 27.15
N TRP A 11 -17.34 58.46 26.37
CA TRP A 11 -18.06 57.57 25.45
C TRP A 11 -17.17 57.09 24.31
N VAL A 12 -16.30 57.95 23.78
CA VAL A 12 -15.34 57.60 22.71
C VAL A 12 -14.31 56.58 23.22
N GLU A 13 -13.74 56.77 24.40
CA GLU A 13 -12.78 55.80 24.98
C GLU A 13 -13.45 54.45 25.28
N SER A 14 -14.68 54.46 25.80
CA SER A 14 -15.42 53.24 26.10
C SER A 14 -15.79 52.48 24.83
N THR A 15 -16.27 53.17 23.80
CA THR A 15 -16.60 52.56 22.51
C THR A 15 -15.36 52.05 21.77
N LEU A 16 -14.25 52.80 21.83
CA LEU A 16 -12.97 52.37 21.28
C LEU A 16 -12.44 51.12 22.00
N SER A 17 -12.53 51.07 23.33
CA SER A 17 -12.13 49.90 24.12
C SER A 17 -12.95 48.67 23.75
N LEU A 18 -14.28 48.80 23.66
CA LEU A 18 -15.16 47.72 23.23
C LEU A 18 -14.86 47.27 21.79
N LEU A 19 -14.62 48.20 20.88
CA LEU A 19 -14.24 47.91 19.50
C LEU A 19 -12.93 47.10 19.44
N LEU A 20 -11.91 47.51 20.17
CA LEU A 20 -10.62 46.81 20.22
C LEU A 20 -10.76 45.40 20.81
N MET A 21 -11.58 45.22 21.85
CA MET A 21 -11.86 43.89 22.39
C MET A 21 -12.55 42.99 21.36
N VAL A 22 -13.54 43.51 20.63
CA VAL A 22 -14.24 42.76 19.58
C VAL A 22 -13.28 42.38 18.45
N ILE A 23 -12.44 43.31 17.98
CA ILE A 23 -11.44 43.03 16.95
C ILE A 23 -10.46 41.95 17.42
N PHE A 24 -9.98 42.03 18.66
CA PHE A 24 -9.07 41.03 19.22
C PHE A 24 -9.71 39.64 19.28
N VAL A 25 -10.97 39.54 19.74
CA VAL A 25 -11.69 38.25 19.79
C VAL A 25 -11.87 37.66 18.39
N ILE A 26 -12.24 38.47 17.40
CA ILE A 26 -12.38 38.03 16.01
C ILE A 26 -11.02 37.56 15.47
N PHE A 27 -9.95 38.29 15.74
CA PHE A 27 -8.61 37.93 15.29
C PHE A 27 -8.13 36.59 15.88
N VAL A 28 -8.35 36.37 17.18
CA VAL A 28 -8.04 35.10 17.84
C VAL A 28 -8.87 33.95 17.26
N ALA A 29 -10.16 34.16 17.01
CA ALA A 29 -11.02 33.17 16.37
C ALA A 29 -10.52 32.81 14.96
N LEU A 30 -10.14 33.80 14.15
CA LEU A 30 -9.60 33.56 12.80
C LEU A 30 -8.27 32.80 12.84
N ILE A 31 -7.36 33.17 13.76
CA ILE A 31 -6.09 32.45 13.93
C ILE A 31 -6.34 31.00 14.32
N THR A 32 -7.19 30.75 15.31
CA THR A 32 -7.46 29.39 15.78
C THR A 32 -8.11 28.53 14.70
N MET A 33 -9.05 29.09 13.92
CA MET A 33 -9.59 28.42 12.75
C MET A 33 -8.51 28.10 11.71
N HIS A 34 -7.63 29.05 11.42
CA HIS A 34 -6.58 28.88 10.41
C HIS A 34 -5.49 27.89 10.84
N LEU A 35 -5.11 27.87 12.12
CA LEU A 35 -4.17 26.89 12.66
C LEU A 35 -4.78 25.48 12.66
N GLY A 36 -6.08 25.36 12.94
CA GLY A 36 -6.80 24.10 12.85
C GLY A 36 -6.84 23.56 11.41
N THR A 37 -7.18 24.40 10.43
CA THR A 37 -7.20 24.00 9.02
C THR A 37 -5.81 23.65 8.51
N ILE A 38 -4.79 24.47 8.78
CA ILE A 38 -3.39 24.14 8.45
C ILE A 38 -3.00 22.78 9.04
N GLY A 39 -3.34 22.53 10.32
CA GLY A 39 -3.04 21.25 10.98
C GLY A 39 -3.65 20.05 10.25
N VAL A 40 -4.92 20.14 9.86
CA VAL A 40 -5.60 19.09 9.07
C VAL A 40 -4.93 18.90 7.71
N PHE A 41 -4.58 19.98 7.01
CA PHE A 41 -3.89 19.91 5.72
C PHE A 41 -2.48 19.33 5.83
N ILE A 42 -1.73 19.65 6.90
CA ILE A 42 -0.41 19.05 7.15
C ILE A 42 -0.55 17.56 7.45
N LEU A 43 -1.54 17.16 8.25
CA LEU A 43 -1.80 15.76 8.57
C LEU A 43 -2.22 14.97 7.31
N TRP A 44 -3.19 15.48 6.55
CA TRP A 44 -3.61 14.86 5.29
C TRP A 44 -2.50 14.86 4.25
N GLY A 45 -1.78 15.96 4.10
CA GLY A 45 -0.61 16.06 3.24
C GLY A 45 0.48 15.09 3.64
N GLY A 46 0.73 14.91 4.94
CA GLY A 46 1.66 13.92 5.47
C GLY A 46 1.22 12.48 5.21
N VAL A 47 -0.07 12.17 5.39
CA VAL A 47 -0.65 10.86 5.05
C VAL A 47 -0.57 10.59 3.55
N LEU A 48 -0.87 11.59 2.71
CA LEU A 48 -0.77 11.49 1.26
C LEU A 48 0.67 11.36 0.79
N LEU A 49 1.62 12.10 1.39
CA LEU A 49 3.03 11.99 1.11
C LEU A 49 3.56 10.61 1.54
N PHE A 50 3.17 10.14 2.73
CA PHE A 50 3.55 8.83 3.23
C PHE A 50 2.99 7.71 2.34
N TRP A 51 1.71 7.79 1.96
CA TRP A 51 1.10 6.89 1.00
C TRP A 51 1.80 6.97 -0.37
N HIS A 52 2.13 8.16 -0.85
CA HIS A 52 2.86 8.35 -2.11
C HIS A 52 4.28 7.79 -2.06
N VAL A 53 5.00 7.94 -0.94
CA VAL A 53 6.34 7.35 -0.76
C VAL A 53 6.24 5.82 -0.76
N LEU A 54 5.29 5.25 -0.02
CA LEU A 54 5.01 3.80 -0.05
C LEU A 54 4.54 3.31 -1.42
N ASN A 55 3.85 4.15 -2.20
CA ASN A 55 3.35 3.80 -3.53
C ASN A 55 4.36 4.10 -4.65
N VAL A 56 5.34 4.99 -4.44
CA VAL A 56 6.48 5.25 -5.34
C VAL A 56 7.38 4.02 -5.42
N GLU A 57 7.56 3.30 -4.32
CA GLU A 57 8.26 2.00 -4.31
C GLU A 57 7.44 0.90 -5.00
N ARG A 58 6.16 1.14 -5.30
CA ARG A 58 5.28 0.24 -6.06
C ARG A 58 5.25 0.53 -7.58
N GLY A 59 5.70 1.71 -8.01
CA GLY A 59 5.54 2.19 -9.40
C GLY A 59 6.80 2.19 -10.27
N ASN A 60 7.98 1.86 -9.76
CA ASN A 60 9.23 1.98 -10.52
C ASN A 60 9.69 0.68 -11.22
N SER A 61 8.77 -0.14 -11.72
CA SER A 61 9.12 -1.36 -12.50
C SER A 61 8.36 -1.49 -13.81
N GLU A 62 7.95 -0.37 -14.43
CA GLU A 62 7.25 -0.37 -15.71
C GLU A 62 7.94 0.56 -16.71
N ASP A 63 9.22 0.32 -17.01
CA ASP A 63 9.89 0.84 -18.20
C ASP A 63 11.03 -0.13 -18.55
N ASP A 64 10.75 -1.24 -19.24
CA ASP A 64 11.74 -2.00 -20.02
C ASP A 64 11.11 -3.25 -20.69
N ILE A 65 10.00 -3.14 -21.43
CA ILE A 65 9.66 -4.19 -22.43
C ILE A 65 9.07 -3.55 -23.69
N GLU A 66 9.94 -2.91 -24.47
CA GLU A 66 9.76 -2.84 -25.93
C GLU A 66 10.78 -3.79 -26.56
N ALA A 67 10.44 -5.07 -26.65
CA ALA A 67 11.25 -6.07 -27.36
C ALA A 67 10.35 -6.94 -28.24
N HIS A 68 10.11 -6.42 -29.44
CA HIS A 68 10.15 -7.14 -30.71
C HIS A 68 9.80 -8.62 -30.69
N ALA A 69 8.58 -8.90 -31.14
CA ALA A 69 8.27 -10.15 -31.83
C ALA A 69 9.21 -10.34 -33.02
N THR A 70 9.96 -11.44 -33.05
CA THR A 70 10.19 -12.31 -34.22
C THR A 70 11.32 -13.32 -33.95
N GLY A 71 11.07 -14.58 -34.33
CA GLY A 71 12.15 -15.51 -34.69
C GLY A 71 12.47 -16.59 -33.66
N ASN A 72 11.75 -17.71 -33.75
CA ASN A 72 12.26 -19.01 -33.33
C ASN A 72 13.38 -19.42 -34.30
N PRO A 73 14.54 -19.92 -33.82
CA PRO A 73 15.00 -21.19 -34.39
C PRO A 73 15.61 -22.14 -33.35
N ILE A 74 15.28 -23.42 -33.59
CA ILE A 74 15.79 -24.61 -32.93
C ILE A 74 17.30 -24.78 -33.20
N LEU A 75 17.99 -25.34 -32.20
CA LEU A 75 19.23 -26.14 -32.21
C LEU A 75 20.46 -25.47 -31.60
N VAL A 76 21.27 -26.35 -30.97
CA VAL A 76 22.58 -26.14 -30.31
C VAL A 76 22.43 -25.82 -28.81
N ALA A 77 22.96 -26.57 -27.84
CA ALA A 77 23.71 -27.81 -27.81
C ALA A 77 23.89 -28.28 -26.35
N ARG A 78 23.96 -29.61 -26.17
CA ARG A 78 25.01 -30.31 -25.41
C ARG A 78 25.08 -30.08 -23.89
N GLU A 79 24.47 -31.03 -23.18
CA GLU A 79 24.96 -31.70 -21.98
C GLU A 79 26.44 -31.45 -21.65
N ARG A 80 26.72 -30.73 -20.55
CA ARG A 80 27.94 -30.99 -19.77
C ARG A 80 27.85 -30.48 -18.32
N ASN A 81 28.21 -31.40 -17.43
CA ASN A 81 28.61 -31.25 -16.03
C ASN A 81 27.53 -31.14 -14.96
N GLN A 82 27.12 -32.31 -14.50
CA GLN A 82 27.43 -32.71 -13.13
C GLN A 82 28.76 -32.07 -12.65
N ARG A 83 28.65 -31.02 -11.83
CA ARG A 83 29.60 -30.74 -10.75
C ARG A 83 28.79 -30.26 -9.57
N GLN A 84 28.55 -31.19 -8.67
CA GLN A 84 28.26 -30.92 -7.28
C GLN A 84 29.58 -30.42 -6.64
N PRO A 85 29.62 -29.25 -5.99
CA PRO A 85 30.62 -28.99 -4.96
C PRO A 85 29.96 -29.21 -3.60
N SER A 86 30.44 -30.27 -2.97
CA SER A 86 30.56 -30.46 -1.53
C SER A 86 30.55 -29.17 -0.69
N SER A 87 29.67 -29.17 0.31
CA SER A 87 29.87 -28.66 1.67
C SER A 87 30.61 -27.33 1.82
N GLN A 88 29.86 -26.23 1.87
CA GLN A 88 30.20 -25.13 2.77
C GLN A 88 28.95 -24.78 3.57
N ASN A 89 28.98 -25.16 4.85
CA ASN A 89 28.13 -24.58 5.89
C ASN A 89 28.33 -23.06 5.83
N VAL A 90 27.39 -22.37 5.20
CA VAL A 90 27.21 -20.94 5.46
C VAL A 90 26.31 -20.92 6.67
N ASP A 91 26.88 -20.63 7.84
CA ASP A 91 26.12 -20.40 9.07
C ASP A 91 25.21 -19.19 8.84
N LEU A 92 24.02 -19.47 8.33
CA LEU A 92 22.99 -18.47 8.08
C LEU A 92 22.44 -18.05 9.45
N PRO A 93 22.50 -16.76 9.82
CA PRO A 93 21.96 -16.30 11.10
C PRO A 93 20.47 -16.65 11.13
N SER A 94 20.10 -17.59 12.01
CA SER A 94 18.74 -17.95 12.46
C SER A 94 17.64 -17.11 11.80
N LEU A 95 17.33 -17.43 10.54
CA LEU A 95 16.15 -16.88 9.89
C LEU A 95 14.97 -17.49 10.61
N ASN A 96 14.13 -16.64 11.21
CA ASN A 96 12.93 -17.06 11.94
C ASN A 96 12.21 -18.18 11.14
N PRO A 97 11.93 -19.35 11.74
CA PRO A 97 11.36 -20.51 11.02
C PRO A 97 10.08 -20.17 10.26
N LYS A 98 9.37 -19.10 10.65
CA LYS A 98 8.22 -18.56 9.91
C LYS A 98 8.56 -18.03 8.52
N ILE A 99 9.72 -17.39 8.35
CA ILE A 99 10.15 -16.76 7.09
C ILE A 99 10.58 -17.82 6.08
N HIS A 100 11.21 -18.92 6.51
CA HIS A 100 11.63 -20.00 5.61
C HIS A 100 10.41 -20.69 4.97
N ILE A 101 9.38 -21.00 5.77
CA ILE A 101 8.15 -21.62 5.27
C ILE A 101 7.43 -20.66 4.30
N ALA A 102 7.36 -19.37 4.63
CA ALA A 102 6.81 -18.34 3.75
C ALA A 102 7.51 -18.26 2.38
N MET A 103 8.85 -18.29 2.37
CA MET A 103 9.65 -18.26 1.13
C MET A 103 9.45 -19.51 0.26
N LEU A 104 9.17 -20.68 0.85
CA LEU A 104 8.84 -21.89 0.10
C LEU A 104 7.44 -21.81 -0.49
N SER A 105 6.46 -21.32 0.26
CA SER A 105 5.09 -21.15 -0.25
C SER A 105 4.99 -20.20 -1.45
N ILE A 106 5.75 -19.10 -1.46
CA ILE A 106 5.73 -18.10 -2.55
C ILE A 106 6.21 -18.70 -3.88
N ARG A 107 7.13 -19.68 -3.86
CA ARG A 107 7.63 -20.35 -5.08
C ARG A 107 6.57 -21.19 -5.79
N HIS A 108 5.57 -21.66 -5.06
CA HIS A 108 4.52 -22.53 -5.58
C HIS A 108 3.25 -21.76 -5.99
N LEU A 109 3.26 -20.43 -5.89
CA LEU A 109 2.14 -19.66 -6.40
C LEU A 109 2.15 -19.61 -7.94
N PRO A 110 0.97 -19.66 -8.57
CA PRO A 110 0.80 -19.42 -10.00
C PRO A 110 1.37 -18.05 -10.43
N PRO A 111 1.61 -17.87 -11.75
CA PRO A 111 2.10 -16.61 -12.28
C PRO A 111 1.18 -15.45 -11.92
N VAL A 112 1.79 -14.29 -11.73
CA VAL A 112 1.08 -13.02 -11.55
C VAL A 112 0.34 -12.69 -12.84
N LEU A 113 -0.91 -12.28 -12.72
CA LEU A 113 -1.76 -11.87 -13.83
C LEU A 113 -2.04 -10.37 -13.68
N CYS A 114 -2.12 -9.66 -14.81
CA CYS A 114 -2.68 -8.32 -14.82
C CYS A 114 -4.19 -8.45 -14.90
N PHE A 115 -4.90 -7.85 -13.93
CA PHE A 115 -6.35 -7.83 -13.97
C PHE A 115 -6.84 -6.95 -15.12
N GLN A 116 -7.74 -7.51 -15.92
CA GLN A 116 -8.44 -6.80 -16.97
C GLN A 116 -9.93 -6.93 -16.67
N GLU A 117 -10.60 -5.79 -16.52
CA GLU A 117 -12.02 -5.68 -16.27
C GLU A 117 -12.78 -6.18 -17.51
N ASP A 118 -13.50 -7.28 -17.32
CA ASP A 118 -14.44 -7.81 -18.29
C ASP A 118 -15.87 -7.40 -17.90
N GLU A 119 -16.68 -6.99 -18.87
CA GLU A 119 -18.09 -6.60 -18.63
C GLU A 119 -18.97 -7.77 -18.12
N THR A 120 -18.41 -8.97 -17.94
CA THR A 120 -19.13 -10.23 -17.75
C THR A 120 -19.11 -10.81 -16.33
N THR A 121 -18.23 -10.38 -15.41
CA THR A 121 -18.11 -11.04 -14.09
C THR A 121 -17.98 -10.08 -12.89
N GLN A 122 -18.97 -9.22 -12.70
CA GLN A 122 -18.99 -8.17 -11.66
C GLN A 122 -18.99 -8.66 -10.18
N SER A 123 -19.05 -9.97 -9.90
CA SER A 123 -19.29 -10.49 -8.53
C SER A 123 -18.09 -11.12 -7.82
N GLN A 124 -16.91 -11.19 -8.46
CA GLN A 124 -15.71 -11.79 -7.87
C GLN A 124 -14.47 -10.89 -7.90
N ASN A 125 -14.64 -9.62 -8.26
CA ASN A 125 -13.54 -8.69 -8.47
C ASN A 125 -13.14 -7.92 -7.21
N VAL A 126 -13.18 -8.55 -6.03
CA VAL A 126 -12.83 -7.91 -4.75
C VAL A 126 -11.75 -8.71 -4.05
N CYS A 127 -10.68 -8.05 -3.67
CA CYS A 127 -9.62 -8.65 -2.86
C CYS A 127 -10.12 -8.79 -1.41
N SER A 128 -10.22 -10.02 -0.90
CA SER A 128 -10.74 -10.24 0.46
C SER A 128 -9.78 -9.82 1.59
N VAL A 129 -8.55 -9.42 1.25
CA VAL A 129 -7.52 -9.01 2.22
C VAL A 129 -7.61 -7.51 2.48
N CYS A 130 -7.67 -6.68 1.43
CA CYS A 130 -7.83 -5.23 1.55
C CYS A 130 -9.28 -4.75 1.42
N MET A 131 -10.21 -5.63 1.02
CA MET A 131 -11.63 -5.34 0.77
C MET A 131 -11.86 -4.32 -0.37
N GLU A 132 -10.88 -4.14 -1.26
CA GLU A 132 -10.97 -3.25 -2.43
C GLU A 132 -11.27 -4.04 -3.71
N GLU A 133 -11.98 -3.40 -4.63
CA GLU A 133 -12.22 -3.91 -5.99
C GLU A 133 -10.93 -3.91 -6.82
N PHE A 134 -10.73 -4.93 -7.67
CA PHE A 134 -9.61 -4.97 -8.60
C PHE A 134 -9.80 -3.93 -9.70
N LYS A 135 -8.72 -3.20 -10.02
CA LYS A 135 -8.71 -2.23 -11.11
C LYS A 135 -7.91 -2.74 -12.30
N ASN A 136 -8.28 -2.28 -13.49
CA ASN A 136 -7.53 -2.55 -14.72
C ASN A 136 -6.04 -2.26 -14.55
N GLY A 137 -5.21 -3.23 -14.93
CA GLY A 137 -3.75 -3.15 -14.83
C GLY A 137 -3.18 -3.51 -13.45
N GLU A 138 -4.01 -3.82 -12.45
CA GLU A 138 -3.51 -4.27 -11.16
C GLU A 138 -2.98 -5.70 -11.21
N LEU A 139 -1.85 -5.93 -10.54
CA LEU A 139 -1.25 -7.25 -10.40
C LEU A 139 -2.06 -8.09 -9.40
N ILE A 140 -2.70 -9.14 -9.91
CA ILE A 140 -3.40 -10.14 -9.12
C ILE A 140 -2.66 -11.47 -9.19
N GLN A 141 -2.81 -12.27 -8.15
CA GLN A 141 -2.20 -13.58 -8.07
C GLN A 141 -3.24 -14.58 -7.53
N PRO A 142 -3.58 -15.62 -8.30
CA PRO A 142 -4.49 -16.65 -7.83
C PRO A 142 -3.77 -17.59 -6.86
N PHE A 143 -4.50 -18.14 -5.90
CA PHE A 143 -3.96 -19.12 -4.97
C PHE A 143 -3.91 -20.53 -5.63
N PRO A 144 -2.82 -21.30 -5.50
CA PRO A 144 -2.61 -22.52 -6.32
C PRO A 144 -3.66 -23.63 -6.11
N VAL A 145 -4.20 -23.77 -4.90
CA VAL A 145 -5.14 -24.87 -4.57
C VAL A 145 -6.60 -24.54 -4.92
N CYS A 146 -7.01 -23.29 -4.70
CA CYS A 146 -8.42 -22.88 -4.79
C CYS A 146 -8.69 -21.81 -5.85
N GLN A 147 -7.65 -21.30 -6.50
CA GLN A 147 -7.70 -20.29 -7.57
C GLN A 147 -8.36 -18.96 -7.18
N HIS A 148 -8.61 -18.74 -5.89
CA HIS A 148 -9.05 -17.45 -5.37
C HIS A 148 -8.02 -16.36 -5.69
N GLN A 149 -8.50 -15.24 -6.20
CA GLN A 149 -7.68 -14.14 -6.66
C GLN A 149 -7.49 -13.10 -5.55
N PHE A 150 -6.27 -12.57 -5.45
CA PHE A 150 -5.88 -11.52 -4.51
C PHE A 150 -4.91 -10.59 -5.21
N HIS A 151 -4.74 -9.35 -4.72
CA HIS A 151 -3.61 -8.54 -5.18
C HIS A 151 -2.29 -9.24 -4.86
N PHE A 152 -1.33 -9.16 -5.78
CA PHE A 152 0.01 -9.71 -5.62
C PHE A 152 0.62 -9.32 -4.27
N TYR A 153 0.58 -8.03 -3.93
CA TYR A 153 1.13 -7.55 -2.66
C TYR A 153 0.36 -8.06 -1.44
N CYS A 154 -0.97 -8.15 -1.52
CA CYS A 154 -1.81 -8.62 -0.41
C CYS A 154 -1.53 -10.09 -0.06
N ILE A 155 -1.46 -10.97 -1.06
CA ILE A 155 -1.19 -12.39 -0.81
C ILE A 155 0.26 -12.61 -0.39
N ASN A 156 1.22 -11.88 -0.97
CA ASN A 156 2.62 -11.99 -0.55
C ASN A 156 2.82 -11.53 0.91
N SER A 157 2.23 -10.41 1.32
CA SER A 157 2.29 -9.97 2.72
C SER A 157 1.67 -11.01 3.66
N TRP A 158 0.50 -11.55 3.29
CA TRP A 158 -0.17 -12.58 4.08
C TRP A 158 0.70 -13.83 4.28
N LEU A 159 1.38 -14.30 3.23
CA LEU A 159 2.31 -15.42 3.31
C LEU A 159 3.56 -15.08 4.13
N LEU A 160 4.11 -13.87 3.98
CA LEU A 160 5.28 -13.37 4.73
C LEU A 160 5.01 -13.25 6.23
N ASP A 161 3.77 -12.96 6.63
CA ASP A 161 3.34 -12.94 8.03
C ASP A 161 3.29 -14.36 8.66
N GLY A 162 3.51 -15.39 7.85
CA GLY A 162 3.61 -16.79 8.26
C GLY A 162 2.31 -17.58 8.08
N ASN A 163 1.33 -17.04 7.39
CA ASN A 163 0.09 -17.75 7.07
C ASN A 163 0.27 -18.54 5.78
N THR A 164 0.02 -19.86 5.77
CA THR A 164 0.09 -20.69 4.55
C THR A 164 -1.28 -21.04 3.97
N THR A 165 -2.33 -20.39 4.46
CA THR A 165 -3.72 -20.72 4.09
C THR A 165 -4.35 -19.62 3.25
N CYS A 166 -5.29 -20.00 2.40
CA CYS A 166 -6.08 -19.05 1.61
C CYS A 166 -6.94 -18.16 2.52
N PRO A 167 -6.88 -16.82 2.40
CA PRO A 167 -7.71 -15.89 3.17
C PRO A 167 -9.22 -16.10 3.00
N LEU A 168 -9.66 -16.60 1.83
CA LEU A 168 -11.07 -16.81 1.51
C LEU A 168 -11.61 -18.15 2.00
N CYS A 169 -10.93 -19.25 1.67
CA CYS A 169 -11.45 -20.61 1.92
C CYS A 169 -10.65 -21.42 2.94
N ARG A 170 -9.57 -20.84 3.50
CA ARG A 170 -8.66 -21.49 4.47
C ARG A 170 -7.98 -22.77 3.96
N GLY A 171 -7.96 -23.00 2.64
CA GLY A 171 -7.21 -24.10 2.03
C GLY A 171 -5.71 -23.90 2.20
N ASP A 172 -4.99 -24.94 2.60
CA ASP A 172 -3.56 -24.89 2.94
C ASP A 172 -2.67 -25.23 1.73
N LEU A 173 -1.52 -24.55 1.62
CA LEU A 173 -0.52 -24.79 0.58
C LEU A 173 0.25 -26.11 0.77
N SER A 174 0.23 -26.69 1.98
CA SER A 174 0.87 -27.97 2.30
C SER A 174 0.39 -29.16 1.45
N ILE A 175 -0.78 -29.04 0.82
CA ILE A 175 -1.34 -30.08 -0.04
C ILE A 175 -0.58 -30.19 -1.38
N VAL A 176 0.02 -29.09 -1.85
CA VAL A 176 0.75 -29.08 -3.14
C VAL A 176 2.12 -29.75 -3.00
N THR A 177 2.73 -29.70 -1.81
CA THR A 177 4.09 -30.24 -1.57
C THR A 177 4.19 -31.76 -1.47
N GLU A 178 3.08 -32.50 -1.33
CA GLU A 178 3.08 -33.97 -1.25
C GLU A 178 2.94 -34.65 -2.62
N THR A 179 2.62 -33.89 -3.69
CA THR A 179 2.34 -34.48 -5.02
C THR A 179 3.61 -34.73 -5.86
N GLU A 180 4.79 -34.40 -5.33
CA GLU A 180 6.09 -34.68 -5.97
C GLU A 180 6.89 -35.70 -5.15
N ARG A 181 6.25 -36.83 -4.81
CA ARG A 181 6.90 -38.00 -4.21
C ARG A 181 6.66 -39.26 -5.03
#